data_AF-A0A2S9YG37-F1
#
_entry.id   AF-A0A2S9YG37-F1
#
_cell.length_a   1.000
_cell.length_b   1.000
_cell.length_c   1.000
_cell.angle_alpha   90.00
_cell.angle_beta   90.00
_cell.angle_gamma   90.00
#
_symmetry.space_group_name_H-M   'P 1'
#
loop_
_entity.id
_entity.type
_entity.pdbx_description
1 polymer ?
#
loop_
_entity_poly.entity_id
_entity_poly.type
_entity_poly.pdbx_seq_one_letter_code
_entity_poly.pdbx_strand_id
1 'polypeptide(L)'
;MFIVAITRWGPGFAAQLPELAKILDLFPYDLRMRLSGPLPVVVARMPEREAASSLMAKLREWGHGAVGCSASTVPGADAMHQPREFEFDGEVLRTQGVGRERAELRAGEVYALFHAMVLADHQTTEQKTVKKLSVSQTLLAGGVPMTAKKSSTVRATESESEERIYLIRHGWADPMVFCQHHLRYTGLGEAMGHSSHESFAALCARLRSFCPGAYYDDRLRTSRRKSSTSTSGGEAGSKSRTVTTSNASGVDLAVHLLLVAHARGQL
;
A
#
# COMPACT_ATOMS: atom_id res chain seq x y z
N MET A 1 -10.52 -9.32 -14.20
CA MET A 1 -9.62 -10.14 -13.35
C MET A 1 -10.18 -10.17 -11.94
N PHE A 2 -10.51 -11.36 -11.44
CA PHE A 2 -10.95 -11.63 -10.08
C PHE A 2 -9.76 -12.05 -9.23
N ILE A 3 -9.71 -11.57 -8.00
CA ILE A 3 -8.68 -11.87 -7.01
C ILE A 3 -9.32 -12.77 -5.96
N VAL A 4 -8.67 -13.89 -5.64
CA VAL A 4 -9.06 -14.78 -4.54
C VAL A 4 -7.97 -14.75 -3.48
N ALA A 5 -8.36 -14.53 -2.24
CA ALA A 5 -7.46 -14.43 -1.10
C ALA A 5 -7.94 -15.25 0.09
N ILE A 6 -6.98 -15.73 0.87
CA ILE A 6 -7.22 -16.33 2.19
C ILE A 6 -6.99 -15.25 3.24
N THR A 7 -7.93 -15.12 4.16
CA THR A 7 -7.95 -14.13 5.25
C THR A 7 -7.77 -14.77 6.62
N ARG A 8 -8.04 -16.08 6.73
CA ARG A 8 -7.78 -16.92 7.90
C ARG A 8 -7.43 -18.34 7.47
N TRP A 9 -6.41 -18.94 8.09
CA TRP A 9 -6.09 -20.35 7.87
C TRP A 9 -7.03 -21.26 8.69
N GLY A 10 -7.70 -22.19 8.03
CA GLY A 10 -8.29 -23.36 8.66
C GLY A 10 -7.23 -24.43 8.98
N PRO A 11 -7.62 -25.50 9.69
CA PRO A 11 -6.72 -26.59 10.04
C PRO A 11 -6.29 -27.38 8.79
N GLY A 12 -5.12 -28.01 8.85
CA GLY A 12 -4.72 -29.00 7.84
C GLY A 12 -4.23 -28.45 6.50
N PHE A 13 -3.88 -27.15 6.40
CA PHE A 13 -3.41 -26.53 5.15
C PHE A 13 -2.28 -27.31 4.44
N ALA A 14 -1.32 -27.84 5.19
CA ALA A 14 -0.21 -28.59 4.61
C ALA A 14 -0.65 -29.85 3.84
N ALA A 15 -1.73 -30.50 4.29
CA ALA A 15 -2.30 -31.67 3.62
C ALA A 15 -3.16 -31.29 2.40
N GLN A 16 -3.75 -30.08 2.40
CA GLN A 16 -4.58 -29.56 1.31
C GLN A 16 -3.75 -28.92 0.18
N LEU A 17 -2.48 -28.57 0.46
CA LEU A 17 -1.59 -27.88 -0.48
C LEU A 17 -1.45 -28.60 -1.84
N PRO A 18 -1.27 -29.94 -1.93
CA PRO A 18 -1.15 -30.62 -3.23
C PRO A 18 -2.44 -30.53 -4.06
N GLU A 19 -3.61 -30.63 -3.43
CA GLU A 19 -4.90 -30.50 -4.12
C GLU A 19 -5.13 -29.07 -4.61
N LEU A 20 -4.83 -28.07 -3.77
CA LEU A 20 -4.91 -26.66 -4.17
C LEU A 20 -3.96 -26.33 -5.32
N ALA A 21 -2.74 -26.88 -5.30
CA ALA A 21 -1.75 -26.70 -6.35
C ALA A 21 -2.27 -27.26 -7.69
N LYS A 22 -2.90 -28.45 -7.67
CA LYS A 22 -3.54 -29.04 -8.85
C LYS A 22 -4.68 -28.18 -9.39
N ILE A 23 -5.53 -27.60 -8.54
CA ILE A 23 -6.63 -26.72 -8.97
C ILE A 23 -6.09 -25.47 -9.68
N LEU A 24 -4.93 -24.97 -9.26
CA LEU A 24 -4.32 -23.75 -9.77
C LEU A 24 -3.32 -23.99 -10.91
N ASP A 25 -3.12 -25.24 -11.32
CA ASP A 25 -2.09 -25.66 -12.26
C ASP A 25 -0.68 -25.17 -11.86
N LEU A 26 -0.32 -25.39 -10.59
CA LEU A 26 0.97 -25.02 -10.01
C LEU A 26 1.62 -26.22 -9.35
N PHE A 27 2.94 -26.16 -9.18
CA PHE A 27 3.62 -27.09 -8.28
C PHE A 27 3.35 -26.70 -6.82
N PRO A 28 3.24 -27.68 -5.90
CA PRO A 28 3.02 -27.41 -4.48
C PRO A 28 4.08 -26.49 -3.86
N TYR A 29 5.34 -26.61 -4.31
CA TYR A 29 6.43 -25.75 -3.85
C TYR A 29 6.20 -24.27 -4.19
N ASP A 30 5.83 -23.96 -5.44
CA ASP A 30 5.57 -22.59 -5.89
C ASP A 30 4.37 -21.98 -5.17
N LEU A 31 3.33 -22.79 -4.97
CA LEU A 31 2.15 -22.37 -4.22
C LEU A 31 2.50 -22.07 -2.76
N ARG A 32 3.32 -22.91 -2.11
CA ARG A 32 3.79 -22.65 -0.74
C ARG A 32 4.58 -21.35 -0.64
N MET A 33 5.47 -21.08 -1.59
CA MET A 33 6.21 -19.81 -1.64
C MET A 33 5.30 -18.61 -1.87
N ARG A 34 4.23 -18.76 -2.65
CA ARG A 34 3.23 -17.71 -2.85
C ARG A 34 2.44 -17.41 -1.58
N LEU A 35 2.14 -18.45 -0.80
CA LEU A 35 1.26 -18.39 0.36
C LEU A 35 1.98 -18.13 1.70
N SER A 36 3.32 -18.00 1.68
CA SER A 36 4.12 -17.69 2.89
C SER A 36 4.01 -16.24 3.39
N GLY A 37 3.27 -15.39 2.68
CA GLY A 37 3.07 -13.99 3.06
C GLY A 37 2.03 -13.79 4.18
N PRO A 38 1.97 -12.58 4.77
CA PRO A 38 0.98 -12.26 5.79
C PRO A 38 -0.45 -12.28 5.25
N LEU A 39 -1.43 -12.54 6.11
CA LEU A 39 -2.86 -12.50 5.76
C LEU A 39 -3.36 -11.04 5.64
N PRO A 40 -4.28 -10.73 4.70
CA PRO A 40 -4.80 -11.61 3.66
C PRO A 40 -3.73 -11.94 2.62
N VAL A 41 -3.70 -13.18 2.14
CA VAL A 41 -2.76 -13.64 1.11
C VAL A 41 -3.50 -13.95 -0.18
N VAL A 42 -3.02 -13.41 -1.30
CA VAL A 42 -3.61 -13.66 -2.62
C VAL A 42 -3.20 -15.05 -3.10
N VAL A 43 -4.18 -15.94 -3.25
CA VAL A 43 -4.00 -17.31 -3.73
C VAL A 43 -3.91 -17.33 -5.24
N ALA A 44 -4.87 -16.68 -5.90
CA ALA A 44 -5.03 -16.70 -7.33
C ALA A 44 -5.57 -15.37 -7.86
N ARG A 45 -5.25 -15.09 -9.11
CA ARG A 45 -5.91 -14.07 -9.93
C ARG A 45 -6.45 -14.81 -11.15
N MET A 46 -7.75 -14.70 -11.41
CA MET A 46 -8.45 -15.50 -12.43
C MET A 46 -9.30 -14.58 -13.31
N PRO A 47 -9.38 -14.80 -14.63
CA PRO A 47 -10.21 -13.96 -15.50
C PRO A 47 -11.71 -14.15 -15.24
N GLU A 48 -12.11 -15.39 -14.93
CA GLU A 48 -13.50 -15.82 -14.82
C GLU A 48 -14.03 -15.76 -13.38
N ARG A 49 -15.24 -15.20 -13.22
CA ARG A 49 -15.91 -15.09 -11.92
C ARG A 49 -16.28 -16.45 -11.33
N GLU A 50 -16.75 -17.36 -12.18
CA GLU A 50 -17.23 -18.68 -11.75
C GLU A 50 -16.08 -19.51 -11.19
N ALA A 51 -14.95 -19.58 -11.90
CA ALA A 51 -13.76 -20.27 -11.43
C ALA A 51 -13.24 -19.71 -10.09
N ALA A 52 -13.23 -18.37 -9.94
CA ALA A 52 -12.88 -17.72 -8.67
C ALA A 52 -13.87 -18.07 -7.54
N SER A 53 -15.16 -18.19 -7.87
CA SER A 53 -16.21 -18.52 -6.90
C SER A 53 -16.11 -19.98 -6.44
N SER A 54 -15.86 -20.91 -7.36
CA SER A 54 -15.62 -22.32 -7.06
C SER A 54 -14.38 -22.51 -6.18
N LEU A 55 -13.29 -21.79 -6.48
CA LEU A 55 -12.09 -21.81 -5.65
C LEU A 55 -12.37 -21.30 -4.23
N MET A 56 -13.10 -20.18 -4.08
CA MET A 56 -13.49 -19.68 -2.76
C MET A 56 -14.36 -20.67 -1.99
N ALA A 57 -15.33 -21.32 -2.65
CA ALA A 57 -16.19 -22.31 -2.03
C ALA A 57 -15.36 -23.50 -1.50
N LYS A 58 -14.44 -24.02 -2.31
CA LYS A 58 -13.54 -25.11 -1.91
C LYS A 58 -12.65 -24.74 -0.72
N LEU A 59 -12.08 -23.53 -0.71
CA LEU A 59 -11.28 -23.05 0.42
C LEU A 59 -12.11 -22.93 1.71
N ARG A 60 -13.37 -22.50 1.62
CA ARG A 60 -14.28 -22.41 2.77
C ARG A 60 -14.72 -23.79 3.28
N GLU A 61 -14.95 -24.74 2.38
CA GLU A 61 -15.24 -26.14 2.72
C GLU A 61 -14.09 -26.75 3.56
N TRP A 62 -12.85 -26.41 3.22
CA TRP A 62 -11.66 -26.77 4.01
C TRP A 62 -11.49 -25.99 5.32
N GLY A 63 -12.39 -25.05 5.62
CA GLY A 63 -12.39 -24.26 6.86
C GLY A 63 -11.55 -22.99 6.83
N HIS A 64 -10.99 -22.59 5.68
CA HIS A 64 -10.30 -21.32 5.54
C HIS A 64 -11.28 -20.14 5.43
N GLY A 65 -10.90 -19.00 5.98
CA GLY A 65 -11.51 -17.73 5.61
C GLY A 65 -11.07 -17.38 4.19
N ALA A 66 -12.00 -17.36 3.24
CA ALA A 66 -11.70 -17.05 1.85
C ALA A 66 -12.64 -16.00 1.29
N VAL A 67 -12.07 -15.02 0.60
CA VAL A 67 -12.80 -13.92 -0.04
C VAL A 67 -12.23 -13.62 -1.42
N GLY A 68 -12.97 -12.84 -2.18
CA GLY A 68 -12.54 -12.40 -3.49
C GLY A 68 -13.31 -11.18 -3.94
N CYS A 69 -12.67 -10.41 -4.81
CA CYS A 69 -13.17 -9.18 -5.40
C CYS A 69 -12.74 -9.07 -6.86
N SER A 70 -13.36 -8.18 -7.61
CA SER A 70 -12.82 -7.79 -8.92
C SER A 70 -11.65 -6.83 -8.68
N ALA A 71 -10.58 -6.92 -9.45
CA ALA A 71 -9.51 -5.93 -9.39
C ALA A 71 -10.01 -4.50 -9.67
N SER A 72 -11.06 -4.35 -10.49
CA SER A 72 -11.66 -3.06 -10.84
C SER A 72 -12.52 -2.45 -9.74
N THR A 73 -12.87 -3.20 -8.69
CA THR A 73 -13.67 -2.71 -7.56
C THR A 73 -12.82 -2.28 -6.38
N VAL A 74 -11.49 -2.41 -6.49
CA VAL A 74 -10.56 -1.96 -5.45
C VAL A 74 -10.21 -0.51 -5.74
N PRO A 75 -10.73 0.46 -4.97
CA PRO A 75 -10.29 1.84 -5.10
C PRO A 75 -8.81 1.93 -4.73
N GLY A 76 -8.01 2.58 -5.58
CA GLY A 76 -6.67 3.01 -5.18
C GLY A 76 -6.79 4.25 -4.29
N ALA A 77 -5.77 4.52 -3.47
CA ALA A 77 -5.75 5.68 -2.57
C ALA A 77 -6.10 7.01 -3.28
N ASP A 78 -5.70 7.20 -4.53
CA ASP A 78 -5.97 8.43 -5.32
C ASP A 78 -7.45 8.61 -5.70
N ALA A 79 -8.24 7.54 -5.66
CA ALA A 79 -9.69 7.57 -5.88
C ALA A 79 -10.47 7.69 -4.57
N MET A 80 -9.79 7.67 -3.42
CA MET A 80 -10.39 7.86 -2.10
C MET A 80 -10.35 9.33 -1.70
N HIS A 81 -11.27 9.77 -0.84
CA HIS A 81 -11.14 11.09 -0.24
C HIS A 81 -9.92 11.10 0.69
N GLN A 82 -8.99 12.02 0.44
CA GLN A 82 -7.76 12.18 1.24
C GLN A 82 -7.84 13.48 2.06
N PRO A 83 -8.24 13.42 3.34
CA PRO A 83 -8.28 14.58 4.21
C PRO A 83 -6.90 15.23 4.33
N ARG A 84 -6.87 16.55 4.19
CA ARG A 84 -5.74 17.40 4.54
C ARG A 84 -5.97 18.10 5.88
N GLU A 85 -7.19 18.54 6.12
CA GLU A 85 -7.64 19.15 7.37
C GLU A 85 -8.83 18.36 7.90
N PHE A 86 -8.97 18.31 9.22
CA PHE A 86 -10.07 17.64 9.89
C PHE A 86 -10.44 18.34 11.19
N GLU A 87 -11.65 18.12 11.66
CA GLU A 87 -12.17 18.64 12.92
C GLU A 87 -13.20 17.65 13.50
N PHE A 88 -13.14 17.44 14.81
CA PHE A 88 -14.15 16.66 15.53
C PHE A 88 -15.11 17.62 16.24
N ASP A 89 -16.36 17.67 15.78
CA ASP A 89 -17.45 18.44 16.37
C ASP A 89 -18.49 17.48 16.96
N GLY A 90 -18.30 17.13 18.23
CA GLY A 90 -19.09 16.10 18.91
C GLY A 90 -19.04 14.75 18.18
N GLU A 91 -20.19 14.33 17.67
CA GLU A 91 -20.40 13.07 16.93
C GLU A 91 -20.15 13.20 15.41
N VAL A 92 -19.66 14.36 14.94
CA VAL A 92 -19.38 14.63 13.53
C VAL A 92 -17.88 14.84 13.32
N LEU A 93 -17.32 14.08 12.39
CA LEU A 93 -15.99 14.32 11.82
C LEU A 93 -16.16 15.10 10.52
N ARG A 94 -15.65 16.33 10.50
CA ARG A 94 -15.56 17.15 9.28
C ARG A 94 -14.16 17.03 8.72
N THR A 95 -14.06 16.91 7.40
CA THR A 95 -12.77 16.85 6.71
C THR A 95 -12.77 17.72 5.46
N GLN A 96 -11.59 18.21 5.11
CA GLN A 96 -11.34 18.94 3.88
C GLN A 96 -10.13 18.33 3.16
N GLY A 97 -10.34 17.92 1.91
CA GLY A 97 -9.32 17.29 1.07
C GLY A 97 -8.41 18.29 0.33
N VAL A 98 -7.45 17.75 -0.43
CA VAL A 98 -6.45 18.51 -1.21
C VAL A 98 -7.11 19.45 -2.24
N GLY A 99 -8.30 19.11 -2.75
CA GLY A 99 -9.10 19.93 -3.68
C GLY A 99 -10.17 20.81 -3.04
N ARG A 100 -10.13 21.04 -1.71
CA ARG A 100 -11.22 21.66 -0.92
C ARG A 100 -12.55 20.90 -0.91
N GLU A 101 -12.57 19.67 -1.42
CA GLU A 101 -13.68 18.76 -1.23
C GLU A 101 -13.95 18.57 0.26
N ARG A 102 -15.21 18.72 0.66
CA ARG A 102 -15.64 18.59 2.06
C ARG A 102 -16.40 17.29 2.21
N ALA A 103 -16.06 16.56 3.25
CA ALA A 103 -16.85 15.40 3.68
C ALA A 103 -17.17 15.55 5.16
N GLU A 104 -18.43 15.29 5.48
CA GLU A 104 -18.91 15.12 6.84
C GLU A 104 -19.24 13.65 7.06
N LEU A 105 -19.02 13.19 8.29
CA LEU A 105 -19.18 11.80 8.68
C LEU A 105 -19.62 11.75 10.14
N ARG A 106 -20.70 11.04 10.42
CA ARG A 106 -21.14 10.78 11.80
C ARG A 106 -20.43 9.54 12.35
N ALA A 107 -20.18 9.52 13.66
CA ALA A 107 -19.59 8.38 14.35
C ALA A 107 -20.28 7.04 14.03
N GLY A 108 -21.62 7.03 14.04
CA GLY A 108 -22.43 5.85 13.75
C GLY A 108 -22.44 5.40 12.27
N GLU A 109 -21.88 6.20 11.36
CA GLU A 109 -21.75 5.83 9.95
C GLU A 109 -20.45 5.06 9.66
N VAL A 110 -19.51 5.03 10.61
CA VAL A 110 -18.23 4.36 10.45
C VAL A 110 -18.39 2.86 10.65
N TYR A 111 -18.13 2.10 9.60
CA TYR A 111 -18.17 0.64 9.63
C TYR A 111 -16.85 0.04 10.08
N ALA A 112 -15.72 0.53 9.54
CA ALA A 112 -14.41 -0.03 9.84
C ALA A 112 -13.28 1.01 9.72
N LEU A 113 -12.21 0.77 10.48
CA LEU A 113 -10.93 1.43 10.46
C LEU A 113 -9.81 0.41 10.21
N PHE A 114 -9.00 0.64 9.17
CA PHE A 114 -7.81 -0.17 8.91
C PHE A 114 -6.56 0.67 9.04
N HIS A 115 -5.65 0.27 9.91
CA HIS A 115 -4.38 0.95 10.12
C HIS A 115 -3.25 0.19 9.42
N ALA A 116 -2.55 0.87 8.52
CA ALA A 116 -1.54 0.28 7.67
C ALA A 116 -0.25 1.11 7.59
N MET A 117 0.83 0.45 7.17
CA MET A 117 2.11 1.08 6.86
C MET A 117 2.40 0.94 5.37
N VAL A 118 2.61 2.07 4.71
CA VAL A 118 3.06 2.15 3.32
C VAL A 118 4.56 2.43 3.31
N LEU A 119 5.28 1.69 2.46
CA LEU A 119 6.72 1.85 2.25
C LEU A 119 6.96 2.20 0.79
N ALA A 120 7.77 3.22 0.55
CA ALA A 120 8.24 3.61 -0.77
C ALA A 120 9.77 3.71 -0.76
N ASP A 121 10.43 3.03 -1.70
CA ASP A 121 11.86 3.22 -1.96
C ASP A 121 12.03 3.96 -3.29
N HIS A 122 12.80 5.04 -3.26
CA HIS A 122 13.14 5.88 -4.39
C HIS A 122 14.62 5.64 -4.73
N GLN A 123 14.88 5.02 -5.87
CA GLN A 123 16.24 4.83 -6.39
C GLN A 123 16.48 5.80 -7.54
N THR A 124 17.32 6.80 -7.31
CA THR A 124 17.75 7.77 -8.33
C THR A 124 19.13 7.38 -8.83
N THR A 125 19.24 7.11 -10.13
CA THR A 125 20.51 6.84 -10.81
C THR A 125 20.86 8.01 -11.72
N GLU A 126 21.92 8.75 -11.35
CA GLU A 126 22.47 9.84 -12.15
C GLU A 126 23.78 9.44 -12.82
N GLN A 127 23.90 9.63 -14.13
CA GLN A 127 25.20 9.56 -14.80
C GLN A 127 25.88 10.94 -14.81
N LYS A 128 26.82 11.17 -13.89
CA LYS A 128 27.67 12.36 -13.89
C LYS A 128 28.85 12.16 -14.83
N THR A 129 28.87 12.90 -15.94
CA THR A 129 30.05 12.98 -16.82
C THR A 129 30.93 14.14 -16.38
N VAL A 130 32.09 13.85 -15.81
CA VAL A 130 33.07 14.87 -15.44
C VAL A 130 34.20 14.85 -16.46
N LYS A 131 34.50 16.02 -17.05
CA LYS A 131 35.71 16.20 -17.85
C LYS A 131 36.87 16.45 -16.89
N LYS A 132 37.85 15.56 -16.84
CA LYS A 132 39.09 15.76 -16.09
C LYS A 132 40.24 15.99 -17.05
N LEU A 133 41.16 16.89 -16.70
CA LEU A 133 42.38 17.08 -17.47
C LEU A 133 43.14 15.74 -17.50
N SER A 134 43.43 15.23 -18.70
CA SER A 134 44.19 14.01 -18.88
C SER A 134 45.63 14.40 -19.16
N VAL A 135 46.49 14.26 -18.15
CA VAL A 135 47.93 14.54 -18.27
C VAL A 135 48.57 13.64 -19.34
N SER A 136 48.15 12.37 -19.42
CA SER A 136 48.66 11.43 -20.43
C SER A 136 48.27 11.82 -21.86
N GLN A 137 47.03 12.22 -22.12
CA GLN A 137 46.63 12.71 -23.45
C GLN A 137 47.27 14.07 -23.78
N THR A 138 47.44 14.93 -22.78
CA THR A 138 48.10 16.24 -22.92
C THR A 138 49.56 16.10 -23.35
N LEU A 139 50.29 15.15 -22.77
CA LEU A 139 51.67 14.86 -23.14
C LEU A 139 51.78 14.29 -24.56
N LEU A 140 50.86 13.40 -24.96
CA LEU A 140 50.81 12.84 -26.32
C LEU A 140 50.45 13.90 -27.39
N ALA A 141 49.67 14.92 -27.03
CA ALA A 141 49.29 16.02 -27.90
C ALA A 141 50.30 17.18 -27.91
N GLY A 142 51.54 16.96 -27.49
CA GLY A 142 52.61 17.96 -27.54
C GLY A 142 52.47 19.10 -26.53
N GLY A 143 51.84 18.85 -25.37
CA GLY A 143 51.68 19.84 -24.30
C GLY A 143 50.37 20.63 -24.36
N VAL A 144 49.49 20.34 -25.32
CA VAL A 144 48.16 20.97 -25.40
C VAL A 144 47.21 20.32 -24.39
N PRO A 145 46.60 21.07 -23.45
CA PRO A 145 45.74 20.51 -22.41
C PRO A 145 44.54 19.78 -23.00
N MET A 146 44.50 18.45 -22.85
CA MET A 146 43.39 17.60 -23.28
C MET A 146 42.56 17.13 -22.08
N THR A 147 41.24 17.03 -22.26
CA THR A 147 40.34 16.52 -21.21
C THR A 147 39.80 15.14 -21.57
N ALA A 148 39.90 14.20 -20.63
CA ALA A 148 39.22 12.92 -20.72
C ALA A 148 37.84 13.02 -20.06
N LYS A 149 36.82 12.50 -20.74
CA LYS A 149 35.48 12.32 -20.17
C LYS A 149 35.49 11.08 -19.27
N LYS A 150 35.22 11.24 -17.98
CA LYS A 150 34.97 10.12 -17.06
C LYS A 150 33.50 10.14 -16.67
N SER A 151 32.75 9.13 -17.07
CA SER A 151 31.37 8.91 -16.59
C SER A 151 31.41 8.18 -15.25
N SER A 152 30.79 8.77 -14.22
CA SER A 152 30.51 8.11 -12.95
C SER A 152 29.01 7.92 -12.81
N THR A 153 28.59 6.73 -12.36
CA THR A 153 27.18 6.47 -12.03
C THR A 153 27.01 6.70 -10.54
N VAL A 154 26.21 7.70 -10.16
CA VAL A 154 25.81 7.94 -8.78
C VAL A 154 24.45 7.28 -8.57
N ARG A 155 24.35 6.41 -7.57
CA ARG A 155 23.07 5.83 -7.12
C ARG A 155 22.75 6.40 -5.75
N ALA A 156 21.60 7.05 -5.63
CA ALA A 156 21.01 7.45 -4.36
C ALA A 156 19.78 6.57 -4.10
N THR A 157 19.62 6.11 -2.86
CA THR A 157 18.43 5.38 -2.41
C THR A 157 17.85 6.12 -1.23
N GLU A 158 16.58 6.49 -1.33
CA GLU A 158 15.80 7.11 -0.27
C GLU A 158 14.64 6.17 0.05
N SER A 159 14.43 5.87 1.33
CA SER A 159 13.34 5.01 1.79
C SER A 159 12.42 5.84 2.67
N GLU A 160 11.14 5.85 2.32
CA GLU A 160 10.08 6.56 3.03
C GLU A 160 9.08 5.55 3.58
N SER A 161 8.63 5.79 4.81
CA SER A 161 7.55 5.06 5.46
C SER A 161 6.44 6.03 5.86
N GLU A 162 5.19 5.65 5.61
CA GLU A 162 4.01 6.45 5.90
C GLU A 162 2.93 5.59 6.54
N GLU A 163 2.43 6.02 7.70
CA GLU A 163 1.23 5.42 8.30
C GLU A 163 -0.04 5.93 7.61
N ARG A 164 -1.00 5.03 7.41
CA ARG A 164 -2.31 5.33 6.81
C ARG A 164 -3.45 4.72 7.61
N ILE A 165 -4.52 5.48 7.78
CA ILE A 165 -5.79 4.98 8.34
C ILE A 165 -6.85 5.06 7.26
N TYR A 166 -7.38 3.90 6.89
CA TYR A 166 -8.52 3.80 5.98
C TYR A 166 -9.79 3.79 6.83
N LEU A 167 -10.69 4.72 6.55
CA LEU A 167 -12.00 4.79 7.17
C LEU A 167 -13.06 4.40 6.13
N ILE A 168 -13.85 3.39 6.47
CA ILE A 168 -14.89 2.84 5.61
C ILE A 168 -16.25 3.12 6.25
N ARG A 169 -17.16 3.72 5.47
CA ARG A 169 -18.56 3.94 5.85
C ARG A 169 -19.39 2.66 5.71
N HIS A 170 -20.52 2.61 6.41
CA HIS A 170 -21.58 1.66 6.07
C HIS A 170 -21.98 1.81 4.59
N GLY A 171 -22.21 0.69 3.91
CA GLY A 171 -22.47 0.67 2.46
C GLY A 171 -21.23 0.79 1.57
N TRP A 172 -20.04 1.01 2.15
CA TRP A 172 -18.72 1.02 1.48
C TRP A 172 -18.55 2.09 0.39
N ALA A 173 -19.42 3.09 0.37
CA ALA A 173 -19.25 4.26 -0.48
C ALA A 173 -18.19 5.20 0.09
N ASP A 174 -17.51 5.91 -0.82
CA ASP A 174 -16.62 7.04 -0.52
C ASP A 174 -15.62 6.78 0.63
N PRO A 175 -14.76 5.74 0.51
CA PRO A 175 -13.74 5.47 1.49
C PRO A 175 -12.81 6.67 1.65
N MET A 176 -12.37 6.89 2.89
CA MET A 176 -11.43 7.95 3.24
C MET A 176 -10.09 7.34 3.63
N VAL A 177 -8.98 7.99 3.25
CA VAL A 177 -7.64 7.58 3.68
C VAL A 177 -6.88 8.76 4.27
N PHE A 178 -6.56 8.64 5.56
CA PHE A 178 -5.76 9.58 6.31
C PHE A 178 -4.29 9.22 6.13
N CYS A 179 -3.52 10.09 5.48
CA CYS A 179 -2.11 9.87 5.16
C CYS A 179 -1.22 10.72 6.08
N GLN A 180 -0.33 10.08 6.84
CA GLN A 180 0.45 10.73 7.90
C GLN A 180 1.17 12.00 7.46
N HIS A 181 1.78 12.00 6.26
CA HIS A 181 2.59 13.13 5.80
C HIS A 181 1.78 14.21 5.09
N HIS A 182 0.50 13.96 4.80
CA HIS A 182 -0.39 14.92 4.10
C HIS A 182 -1.29 15.72 5.03
N LEU A 183 -1.43 15.29 6.29
CA LEU A 183 -2.36 15.88 7.25
C LEU A 183 -1.81 17.15 7.91
N ARG A 184 -2.72 18.09 8.16
CA ARG A 184 -2.56 19.16 9.13
C ARG A 184 -3.25 18.74 10.42
N TYR A 185 -2.47 18.62 11.48
CA TYR A 185 -2.92 18.08 12.77
C TYR A 185 -3.58 19.09 13.70
N THR A 186 -3.85 20.32 13.23
CA THR A 186 -4.50 21.37 14.02
C THR A 186 -5.87 20.95 14.56
N GLY A 187 -6.56 20.02 13.88
CA GLY A 187 -7.81 19.41 14.33
C GLY A 187 -7.72 18.56 15.61
N LEU A 188 -6.51 18.27 16.11
CA LEU A 188 -6.31 17.58 17.39
C LEU A 188 -6.28 18.53 18.60
N GLY A 189 -6.14 19.84 18.37
CA GLY A 189 -5.98 20.81 19.46
C GLY A 189 -4.82 20.45 20.39
N GLU A 190 -5.10 20.34 21.68
CA GLU A 190 -4.12 20.00 22.73
C GLU A 190 -3.54 18.59 22.61
N ALA A 191 -4.20 17.68 21.88
CA ALA A 191 -3.70 16.32 21.65
C ALA A 191 -2.67 16.23 20.50
N MET A 192 -2.36 17.35 19.84
CA MET A 192 -1.34 17.40 18.79
C MET A 192 0.05 17.16 19.41
N GLY A 193 0.79 16.19 18.86
CA GLY A 193 2.13 15.83 19.32
C GLY A 193 3.23 16.75 18.78
N HIS A 194 4.48 16.49 19.20
CA HIS A 194 5.66 17.23 18.74
C HIS A 194 6.20 16.73 17.39
N SER A 195 5.73 15.58 16.93
CA SER A 195 6.05 15.00 15.62
C SER A 195 4.80 14.59 14.85
N SER A 196 4.94 14.38 13.53
CA SER A 196 3.86 13.83 12.71
C SER A 196 3.46 12.43 13.17
N HIS A 197 4.42 11.62 13.62
CA HIS A 197 4.17 10.27 14.13
C HIS A 197 3.34 10.30 15.42
N GLU A 198 3.72 11.13 16.40
CA GLU A 198 2.94 11.30 17.64
C GLU A 198 1.53 11.84 17.34
N SER A 199 1.42 12.83 16.45
CA SER A 199 0.13 13.40 16.05
C SER A 199 -0.75 12.37 15.32
N PHE A 200 -0.16 11.51 14.49
CA PHE A 200 -0.91 10.46 13.80
C PHE A 200 -1.37 9.36 14.77
N ALA A 201 -0.54 9.00 15.75
CA ALA A 201 -0.94 8.09 16.83
C ALA A 201 -2.09 8.67 17.65
N ALA A 202 -2.05 9.98 17.97
CA ALA A 202 -3.14 10.68 18.65
C ALA A 202 -4.42 10.73 17.80
N LEU A 203 -4.30 10.98 16.49
CA LEU A 203 -5.42 10.90 15.55
C LEU A 203 -6.03 9.49 15.52
N CYS A 204 -5.22 8.43 15.49
CA CYS A 204 -5.70 7.06 15.53
C CYS A 204 -6.49 6.77 16.81
N ALA A 205 -5.96 7.15 17.96
CA ALA A 205 -6.65 7.01 19.25
C ALA A 205 -7.97 7.80 19.27
N ARG A 206 -7.98 9.01 18.71
CA ARG A 206 -9.16 9.87 18.62
C ARG A 206 -10.23 9.27 17.70
N LEU A 207 -9.86 8.78 16.51
CA LEU A 207 -10.78 8.12 15.58
C LEU A 207 -11.42 6.87 16.21
N ARG A 208 -10.63 6.05 16.89
CA ARG A 208 -11.15 4.87 17.61
C ARG A 208 -12.11 5.24 18.74
N SER A 209 -11.82 6.31 19.46
CA SER A 209 -12.72 6.83 20.52
C SER A 209 -13.98 7.45 19.93
N PHE A 210 -13.88 8.09 18.77
CA PHE A 210 -14.99 8.71 18.04
C PHE A 210 -15.98 7.67 17.50
N CYS A 211 -15.51 6.51 17.03
CA CYS A 211 -16.37 5.45 16.52
C CYS A 211 -16.11 4.10 17.22
N PRO A 212 -16.48 3.96 18.51
CA PRO A 212 -16.14 2.77 19.31
C PRO A 212 -16.82 1.48 18.80
N GLY A 213 -17.89 1.60 18.02
CA GLY A 213 -18.57 0.46 17.38
C GLY A 213 -17.94 0.01 16.07
N ALA A 214 -17.01 0.78 15.49
CA ALA A 214 -16.37 0.43 14.23
C ALA A 214 -15.35 -0.71 14.41
N TYR A 215 -15.30 -1.62 13.44
CA TYR A 215 -14.26 -2.65 13.42
C TYR A 215 -12.87 -2.02 13.23
N TYR A 216 -11.89 -2.40 14.05
CA TYR A 216 -10.51 -1.90 13.95
C TYR A 216 -9.54 -3.05 13.69
N ASP A 217 -8.67 -2.90 12.69
CA ASP A 217 -7.61 -3.85 12.36
C ASP A 217 -6.31 -3.13 11.98
N ASP A 218 -5.21 -3.48 12.63
CA ASP A 218 -3.89 -2.89 12.42
C ASP A 218 -2.83 -3.89 11.94
N ARG A 219 -3.23 -5.09 11.50
CA ARG A 219 -2.29 -6.13 11.05
C ARG A 219 -1.44 -5.68 9.86
N LEU A 220 -1.90 -4.70 9.11
CA LEU A 220 -1.21 -4.13 7.95
C LEU A 220 -0.12 -3.13 8.34
N ARG A 221 -0.02 -2.72 9.61
CA ARG A 221 1.03 -1.82 10.10
C ARG A 221 2.40 -2.52 10.16
N THR A 222 2.42 -3.80 10.50
CA THR A 222 3.67 -4.59 10.65
C THR A 222 3.93 -5.55 9.49
N SER A 223 2.90 -5.84 8.68
CA SER A 223 2.97 -6.80 7.58
C SER A 223 3.52 -6.19 6.29
N ARG A 224 4.78 -6.46 5.95
CA ARG A 224 5.35 -6.01 4.68
C ARG A 224 4.68 -6.70 3.48
N ARG A 225 4.09 -5.90 2.59
CA ARG A 225 3.47 -6.36 1.33
C ARG A 225 4.45 -6.29 0.17
N LYS A 226 4.17 -7.07 -0.89
CA LYS A 226 4.97 -7.04 -2.13
C LYS A 226 4.85 -5.66 -2.77
N SER A 227 5.98 -5.02 -3.02
CA SER A 227 6.04 -3.72 -3.70
C SER A 227 5.80 -3.87 -5.20
N SER A 228 5.12 -2.89 -5.79
CA SER A 228 5.09 -2.65 -7.23
C SER A 228 6.18 -1.65 -7.62
N THR A 229 6.79 -1.85 -8.79
CA THR A 229 7.85 -0.98 -9.32
C THR A 229 7.28 -0.08 -10.41
N SER A 230 7.50 1.22 -10.31
CA SER A 230 7.30 2.19 -11.40
C SER A 230 8.66 2.79 -11.80
N THR A 231 8.79 3.18 -13.07
CA THR A 231 9.99 3.86 -13.60
C THR A 231 9.56 5.15 -14.25
N SER A 232 10.14 6.27 -13.84
CA SER A 232 9.99 7.56 -14.51
C SER A 232 11.32 7.95 -15.17
N GLY A 233 11.27 8.27 -16.47
CA GLY A 233 12.40 8.85 -17.20
C GLY A 233 12.52 10.35 -16.92
N GLY A 234 13.75 10.86 -16.77
CA GLY A 234 13.98 12.30 -16.72
C GLY A 234 13.55 13.00 -18.02
N GLU A 235 13.31 14.31 -17.95
CA GLU A 235 13.01 15.16 -19.10
C GLU A 235 14.02 14.96 -20.25
N ALA A 236 13.59 15.23 -21.49
CA ALA A 236 14.41 15.09 -22.69
C ALA A 236 15.76 15.82 -22.52
N GLY A 237 16.83 15.04 -22.30
CA GLY A 237 18.19 15.55 -22.06
C GLY A 237 18.80 15.18 -20.69
N SER A 238 18.00 14.75 -19.72
CA SER A 238 18.48 14.29 -18.41
C SER A 238 18.90 12.82 -18.45
N LYS A 239 20.15 12.53 -18.06
CA LYS A 239 20.65 11.15 -17.81
C LYS A 239 20.35 10.70 -16.37
N SER A 240 19.22 11.14 -15.83
CA SER A 240 18.71 10.70 -14.53
C SER A 240 17.55 9.75 -14.73
N ARG A 241 17.61 8.59 -14.06
CA ARG A 241 16.53 7.60 -14.02
C ARG A 241 16.12 7.39 -12.57
N THR A 242 14.85 7.59 -12.28
CA THR A 242 14.27 7.29 -10.96
C THR A 242 13.38 6.05 -11.07
N VAL A 243 13.66 5.08 -10.22
CA VAL A 243 12.84 3.88 -10.04
C VAL A 243 12.21 4.00 -8.66
N THR A 244 10.88 3.97 -8.61
CA THR A 244 10.13 3.99 -7.35
C THR A 244 9.52 2.62 -7.14
N THR A 245 9.76 2.02 -5.97
CA THR A 245 9.11 0.79 -5.55
C THR A 245 8.24 1.07 -4.34
N SER A 246 6.94 0.84 -4.45
CA SER A 246 5.99 1.10 -3.35
C SER A 246 5.05 -0.08 -3.14
N ASN A 247 4.66 -0.33 -1.89
CA ASN A 247 3.66 -1.35 -1.54
C ASN A 247 2.22 -0.79 -1.47
N ALA A 248 1.99 0.49 -1.78
CA ALA A 248 0.69 1.17 -1.57
C ALA A 248 -0.49 0.42 -2.21
N SER A 249 -0.38 0.04 -3.49
CA SER A 249 -1.42 -0.71 -4.21
C SER A 249 -1.71 -2.09 -3.58
N GLY A 250 -0.68 -2.72 -3.02
CA GLY A 250 -0.81 -3.97 -2.27
C GLY A 250 -1.51 -3.79 -0.92
N VAL A 251 -1.32 -2.64 -0.28
CA VAL A 251 -2.01 -2.25 0.97
C VAL A 251 -3.49 -1.95 0.67
N ASP A 252 -3.80 -1.16 -0.35
CA ASP A 252 -5.18 -0.85 -0.76
C ASP A 252 -5.99 -2.13 -1.03
N LEU A 253 -5.38 -3.08 -1.77
CA LEU A 253 -5.99 -4.39 -2.00
C LEU A 253 -6.19 -5.17 -0.69
N ALA A 254 -5.21 -5.18 0.20
CA ALA A 254 -5.32 -5.91 1.46
C ALA A 254 -6.42 -5.34 2.37
N VAL A 255 -6.55 -4.01 2.45
CA VAL A 255 -7.64 -3.33 3.16
C VAL A 255 -8.99 -3.74 2.58
N HIS A 256 -9.15 -3.69 1.25
CA HIS A 256 -10.40 -4.09 0.60
C HIS A 256 -10.74 -5.56 0.86
N LEU A 257 -9.76 -6.47 0.83
CA LEU A 257 -9.98 -7.88 1.13
C LEU A 257 -10.36 -8.11 2.59
N LEU A 258 -9.75 -7.40 3.54
CA LEU A 258 -10.11 -7.47 4.96
C LEU A 258 -11.52 -6.91 5.21
N LEU A 259 -11.89 -5.82 4.55
CA LEU A 259 -13.25 -5.27 4.60
C LEU A 259 -14.29 -6.31 4.14
N VAL A 260 -14.06 -6.93 2.98
CA VAL A 260 -14.94 -7.98 2.44
C VAL A 260 -14.99 -9.19 3.37
N ALA A 261 -13.87 -9.56 3.99
CA ALA A 261 -13.81 -10.66 4.93
C ALA A 261 -14.57 -10.38 6.22
N HIS A 262 -14.42 -9.19 6.79
CA HIS A 262 -15.15 -8.79 7.98
C HIS A 262 -16.66 -8.87 7.76
N ALA A 263 -17.16 -8.28 6.67
CA ALA A 263 -18.60 -8.29 6.36
C ALA A 263 -19.17 -9.66 6.01
N ARG A 264 -18.33 -10.63 5.65
CA ARG A 264 -18.76 -12.00 5.32
C ARG A 264 -18.45 -13.01 6.44
N GLY A 265 -17.98 -12.54 7.60
CA GLY A 265 -17.57 -13.42 8.71
C GLY A 265 -16.44 -14.38 8.33
N GLN A 266 -15.49 -13.93 7.50
CA GLN A 266 -14.37 -14.73 6.98
C GLN A 266 -13.01 -14.33 7.59
N LEU A 267 -12.99 -13.59 8.69
CA LEU A 267 -11.77 -13.26 9.43
C LEU A 267 -11.32 -14.39 10.36
#